data_AF-A0A934Y2I3-F1
#
_entry.id   AF-A0A934Y2I3-F1
#
_cell.length_a   1.000
_cell.length_b   1.000
_cell.length_c   1.000
_cell.angle_alpha   90.00
_cell.angle_beta   90.00
_cell.angle_gamma   90.00
#
_symmetry.space_group_name_H-M   'P 1'
#
loop_
_entity.id
_entity.type
_entity.pdbx_description
1 polymer ?
#
loop_
_entity_poly.entity_id
_entity_poly.type
_entity_poly.pdbx_seq_one_letter_code
_entity_poly.pdbx_strand_id
1 'polypeptide(L)'
;MRVALVTAGDYFSEYGGGQIYVRQLARALNGRGFDVHILGVAAGGRDEDRQSSPIDDAGVKVWNVSVNPIAGPSRSLALSRALQARLRDMISLIGPDVVHAHGWKAAIAFATRSLGMACFITAHHGGIVCPNGMLMNRDDRLCEVPTSPSACISCATHFVPGGPIWNRLLSAVADSGRIALAECFRNMRSVPYITPALKIPLTVADKIEEIAAISLPHCHVIAPSHAVERALLRNGLSRNQVVFLPHGSVEFGQLQSRPARLEGTLRLGYIGRIDRAKGLHVLMDALRLMPDPNAIVLHVFGTAATRREWRYLRDLEQRARDCQCAGMARWRTIGLQRRTSWSTCWCSPRFARRRLACRCPKPCSPERRS
;
A
#
# COMPACT_ATOMS: atom_id res chain seq x y z
N MET A 1 0.97 10.94 28.99
CA MET A 1 -0.05 10.57 28.00
C MET A 1 0.46 9.40 27.17
N ARG A 2 -0.33 8.33 27.06
CA ARG A 2 -0.03 7.11 26.31
C ARG A 2 -0.76 7.09 24.98
N VAL A 3 -0.04 6.78 23.91
CA VAL A 3 -0.57 6.77 22.54
C VAL A 3 -0.40 5.38 21.93
N ALA A 4 -1.49 4.80 21.42
CA ALA A 4 -1.45 3.53 20.69
C ALA A 4 -1.58 3.76 19.18
N LEU A 5 -0.52 3.47 18.42
CA LEU A 5 -0.52 3.50 16.96
C LEU A 5 -0.82 2.11 16.41
N VAL A 6 -1.87 1.96 15.60
CA VAL A 6 -2.29 0.65 15.07
C VAL A 6 -1.90 0.51 13.60
N THR A 7 -1.14 -0.51 13.24
CA THR A 7 -0.66 -0.75 11.87
C THR A 7 -1.19 -2.06 11.28
N ALA A 8 -1.29 -2.09 9.95
CA ALA A 8 -1.51 -3.35 9.24
C ALA A 8 -0.16 -4.06 9.02
N GLY A 9 -0.11 -5.33 9.39
CA GLY A 9 1.10 -6.15 9.34
C GLY A 9 2.01 -5.99 10.56
N ASP A 10 3.08 -6.77 10.55
CA ASP A 10 4.15 -6.75 11.56
C ASP A 10 4.94 -5.44 11.49
N TYR A 11 5.19 -4.82 12.64
CA TYR A 11 5.99 -3.62 12.78
C TYR A 11 7.42 -3.73 12.21
N PHE A 12 8.05 -4.90 12.36
CA PHE A 12 9.43 -5.14 11.92
C PHE A 12 9.51 -5.54 10.44
N SER A 13 8.37 -5.64 9.75
CA SER A 13 8.36 -5.93 8.31
C SER A 13 8.77 -4.70 7.47
N GLU A 14 9.55 -4.94 6.43
CA GLU A 14 10.00 -3.89 5.49
C GLU A 14 9.03 -3.77 4.29
N TYR A 15 7.88 -3.12 4.45
CA TYR A 15 6.91 -2.94 3.35
C TYR A 15 6.26 -1.55 3.23
N GLY A 16 6.95 -0.65 2.53
CA GLY A 16 6.33 0.52 1.90
C GLY A 16 6.12 1.76 2.79
N GLY A 17 5.68 2.84 2.15
CA GLY A 17 5.70 4.18 2.76
C GLY A 17 4.82 4.37 4.00
N GLY A 18 3.73 3.59 4.14
CA GLY A 18 2.85 3.69 5.31
C GLY A 18 3.53 3.24 6.61
N GLN A 19 4.32 2.18 6.55
CA GLN A 19 5.03 1.66 7.73
C GLN A 19 6.21 2.56 8.12
N ILE A 20 6.96 3.05 7.13
CA ILE A 20 8.03 4.05 7.35
C ILE A 20 7.45 5.28 8.06
N TYR A 21 6.31 5.77 7.59
CA TYR A 21 5.62 6.90 8.22
C TYR A 21 5.28 6.63 9.68
N VAL A 22 4.70 5.47 10.01
CA VAL A 22 4.34 5.15 11.40
C VAL A 22 5.58 5.02 12.29
N ARG A 23 6.67 4.41 11.79
CA ARG A 23 7.94 4.33 12.51
C ARG A 23 8.50 5.71 12.84
N GLN A 24 8.51 6.61 11.86
CA GLN A 24 8.97 7.99 12.06
C GLN A 24 8.06 8.76 13.01
N LEU A 25 6.74 8.60 12.90
CA LEU A 25 5.77 9.19 13.80
C LEU A 25 5.97 8.70 15.24
N ALA A 26 6.11 7.38 15.43
CA ALA A 26 6.33 6.78 16.75
C ALA A 26 7.60 7.32 17.41
N ARG A 27 8.71 7.39 16.68
CA ARG A 27 9.98 7.95 17.18
C ARG A 27 9.85 9.44 17.51
N ALA A 28 9.16 10.20 16.67
CA ALA A 28 8.97 11.63 16.87
C ALA A 28 8.02 11.96 18.04
N LEU A 29 7.06 11.08 18.34
CA LEU A 29 6.20 11.17 19.53
C LEU A 29 6.97 10.74 20.78
N ASN A 30 7.72 9.63 20.72
CA ASN A 30 8.55 9.17 21.84
C ASN A 30 9.60 10.22 22.22
N GLY A 31 10.28 10.83 21.24
CA GLY A 31 11.24 11.91 21.46
C GLY A 31 10.64 13.20 22.04
N ARG A 32 9.31 13.34 22.05
CA ARG A 32 8.57 14.43 22.71
C ARG A 32 8.06 14.04 24.11
N GLY A 33 8.40 12.85 24.62
CA GLY A 33 8.02 12.37 25.95
C GLY A 33 6.67 11.66 26.04
N PHE A 34 6.05 11.29 24.91
CA PHE A 34 4.85 10.46 24.93
C PHE A 34 5.18 8.99 25.17
N ASP A 35 4.34 8.27 25.92
CA ASP A 35 4.44 6.82 26.06
C ASP A 35 3.83 6.13 24.84
N VAL A 36 4.67 5.73 23.88
CA VAL A 36 4.22 5.24 22.57
C VAL A 36 4.16 3.72 22.53
N HIS A 37 2.97 3.20 22.22
CA HIS A 37 2.72 1.80 21.95
C HIS A 37 2.36 1.61 20.48
N ILE A 38 2.89 0.57 19.85
CA ILE A 38 2.52 0.16 18.49
C ILE A 38 1.81 -1.17 18.56
N LEU A 39 0.64 -1.27 17.92
CA LEU A 39 -0.09 -2.50 17.74
C LEU A 39 -0.05 -2.91 16.26
N GLY A 40 0.89 -3.79 15.92
CA GLY A 40 1.02 -4.41 14.61
C GLY A 40 0.08 -5.60 14.49
N VAL A 41 -0.81 -5.59 13.49
CA VAL A 41 -1.85 -6.60 13.34
C VAL A 41 -1.70 -7.30 12.00
N ALA A 42 -1.22 -8.54 12.03
CA ALA A 42 -1.02 -9.36 10.85
C ALA A 42 -2.22 -10.31 10.61
N ALA A 43 -2.65 -10.42 9.35
CA ALA A 43 -3.66 -11.38 8.94
C ALA A 43 -3.00 -12.74 8.65
N GLY A 44 -3.52 -13.83 9.24
CA GLY A 44 -3.14 -15.20 8.87
C GLY A 44 -2.12 -15.91 9.77
N GLY A 45 -1.87 -15.42 10.99
CA GLY A 45 -1.12 -16.18 12.00
C GLY A 45 -2.03 -17.02 12.91
N ARG A 46 -1.43 -17.88 13.75
CA ARG A 46 -2.18 -18.72 14.71
C ARG A 46 -2.67 -17.84 15.87
N ASP A 47 -3.88 -18.11 16.39
CA ASP A 47 -4.45 -17.38 17.55
C ASP A 47 -3.61 -17.50 18.83
N GLU A 48 -2.68 -18.46 18.84
CA GLU A 48 -1.73 -18.75 19.93
C GLU A 48 -0.56 -17.76 20.01
N ASP A 49 -0.35 -16.90 19.00
CA ASP A 49 0.68 -15.85 19.01
C ASP A 49 0.24 -14.65 19.88
N ARG A 50 -0.19 -14.90 21.11
CA ARG A 50 -0.48 -13.85 22.10
C ARG A 50 0.85 -13.35 22.67
N GLN A 51 1.31 -12.22 22.18
CA GLN A 51 2.40 -11.53 22.84
C GLN A 51 1.93 -11.04 24.22
N SER A 52 2.55 -11.56 25.29
CA SER A 52 2.20 -11.22 26.68
C SER A 52 2.84 -9.91 27.16
N SER A 53 3.92 -9.47 26.50
CA SER A 53 4.69 -8.29 26.87
C SER A 53 5.30 -7.64 25.62
N PRO A 54 5.37 -6.29 25.55
CA PRO A 54 5.84 -5.60 24.36
C PRO A 54 7.33 -5.81 24.13
N ILE A 55 7.74 -5.74 22.86
CA ILE A 55 9.15 -5.58 22.48
C ILE A 55 9.49 -4.09 22.56
N ASP A 56 10.58 -3.73 23.22
CA ASP A 56 11.08 -2.35 23.23
C ASP A 56 11.96 -2.11 21.99
N ASP A 57 11.58 -1.14 21.15
CA ASP A 57 12.39 -0.59 20.06
C ASP A 57 12.72 0.88 20.37
N ALA A 58 13.86 1.11 21.02
CA ALA A 58 14.38 2.44 21.35
C ALA A 58 13.35 3.32 22.11
N GLY A 59 12.69 2.74 23.12
CA GLY A 59 11.67 3.38 23.95
C GLY A 59 10.24 3.30 23.39
N VAL A 60 10.05 2.73 22.20
CA VAL A 60 8.71 2.44 21.64
C VAL A 60 8.30 1.00 21.97
N LYS A 61 7.11 0.81 22.56
CA LYS A 61 6.61 -0.51 22.96
C LYS A 61 5.80 -1.16 21.84
N VAL A 62 6.30 -2.24 21.27
CA VAL A 62 5.72 -2.91 20.10
C VAL A 62 4.98 -4.19 20.50
N TRP A 63 3.73 -4.28 20.06
CA TRP A 63 2.83 -5.42 20.20
C TRP A 63 2.50 -5.97 18.82
N ASN A 64 2.95 -7.17 18.51
CA ASN A 64 2.60 -7.87 17.28
C ASN A 64 1.54 -8.93 17.59
N VAL A 65 0.38 -8.79 16.96
CA VAL A 65 -0.71 -9.74 17.10
C VAL A 65 -1.09 -10.32 15.74
N SER A 66 -1.16 -11.65 15.73
CA SER A 66 -1.79 -12.39 14.65
C SER A 66 -3.28 -12.46 14.91
N VAL A 67 -4.06 -12.27 13.85
CA VAL A 67 -5.48 -12.59 13.86
C VAL A 67 -5.66 -13.72 12.87
N ASN A 68 -6.09 -14.87 13.39
CA ASN A 68 -6.55 -15.94 12.53
C ASN A 68 -7.83 -15.42 11.85
N PRO A 69 -7.90 -15.38 10.51
CA PRO A 69 -9.18 -15.18 9.85
C PRO A 69 -10.01 -16.44 10.11
N ILE A 70 -10.64 -16.56 11.29
CA ILE A 70 -11.55 -17.66 11.60
C ILE A 70 -12.69 -17.61 10.59
N ALA A 71 -12.61 -18.53 9.62
CA ALA A 71 -13.60 -19.49 9.14
C ALA A 71 -15.11 -19.21 9.37
N GLY A 72 -15.55 -17.97 9.31
CA GLY A 72 -16.94 -17.59 9.14
C GLY A 72 -17.19 -17.10 7.71
N PRO A 73 -18.43 -17.17 7.19
CA PRO A 73 -18.80 -16.67 5.86
C PRO A 73 -18.80 -15.14 5.79
N SER A 74 -17.85 -14.47 6.43
CA SER A 74 -17.92 -13.06 6.77
C SER A 74 -17.22 -12.16 5.76
N ARG A 75 -17.72 -10.94 5.72
CA ARG A 75 -17.31 -9.75 4.94
C ARG A 75 -15.82 -9.43 5.09
N SER A 76 -15.35 -8.37 4.42
CA SER A 76 -14.02 -7.75 4.61
C SER A 76 -13.47 -7.96 6.03
N LEU A 77 -12.22 -8.45 6.14
CA LEU A 77 -11.61 -8.73 7.46
C LEU A 77 -11.63 -7.49 8.37
N ALA A 78 -11.61 -6.28 7.80
CA ALA A 78 -11.75 -5.02 8.53
C ALA A 78 -13.12 -4.85 9.23
N LEU A 79 -14.12 -5.64 8.87
CA LEU A 79 -15.47 -5.68 9.46
C LEU A 79 -15.71 -6.92 10.32
N SER A 80 -14.71 -7.79 10.48
CA SER A 80 -14.84 -9.01 11.28
C SER A 80 -15.05 -8.68 12.77
N ARG A 81 -16.10 -9.25 13.36
CA ARG A 81 -16.35 -9.16 14.81
C ARG A 81 -15.22 -9.77 15.64
N ALA A 82 -14.58 -10.84 15.15
CA ALA A 82 -13.43 -11.46 15.81
C ALA A 82 -12.24 -10.49 15.86
N LEU A 83 -11.96 -9.79 14.76
CA LEU A 83 -10.92 -8.77 14.72
C LEU A 83 -11.27 -7.61 15.65
N GLN A 84 -12.51 -7.11 15.63
CA GLN A 84 -12.96 -6.03 16.52
C GLN A 84 -12.80 -6.40 18.01
N ALA A 85 -13.22 -7.61 18.40
CA ALA A 85 -13.06 -8.09 19.77
C ALA A 85 -11.58 -8.20 20.15
N ARG A 86 -10.75 -8.75 19.27
CA ARG A 86 -9.31 -8.89 19.52
C ARG A 86 -8.63 -7.53 19.68
N LEU A 87 -8.95 -6.57 18.83
CA LEU A 87 -8.40 -5.21 18.91
C LEU A 87 -8.88 -4.50 20.17
N ARG A 88 -10.15 -4.65 20.55
CA ARG A 88 -10.67 -4.12 21.81
C ARG A 88 -9.89 -4.65 23.01
N ASP A 89 -9.69 -5.97 23.09
CA ASP A 89 -8.99 -6.59 24.22
C ASP A 89 -7.52 -6.10 24.30
N MET A 90 -6.85 -5.95 23.16
CA MET A 90 -5.49 -5.40 23.10
C MET A 90 -5.43 -3.91 23.48
N ILE A 91 -6.39 -3.10 23.03
CA ILE A 91 -6.46 -1.68 23.40
C ILE A 91 -6.70 -1.55 24.91
N SER A 92 -7.59 -2.37 25.50
CA SER A 92 -7.82 -2.42 26.94
C SER A 92 -6.56 -2.83 27.72
N LEU A 93 -5.82 -3.83 27.22
CA LEU A 93 -4.56 -4.26 27.82
C LEU A 93 -3.50 -3.14 27.81
N ILE A 94 -3.40 -2.41 26.70
CA ILE A 94 -2.45 -1.31 26.57
C ILE A 94 -2.87 -0.12 27.45
N GLY A 95 -4.17 0.13 27.60
CA GLY A 95 -4.73 1.29 28.31
C GLY A 95 -4.20 2.63 27.81
N PRO A 96 -4.32 2.98 26.50
CA PRO A 96 -3.86 4.25 25.98
C PRO A 96 -4.85 5.39 26.26
N ASP A 97 -4.37 6.63 26.23
CA ASP A 97 -5.24 7.82 26.26
C ASP A 97 -5.77 8.14 24.84
N VAL A 98 -5.00 7.77 23.81
CA VAL A 98 -5.30 8.06 22.40
C VAL A 98 -5.01 6.83 21.54
N VAL A 99 -5.96 6.49 20.66
CA VAL A 99 -5.78 5.45 19.63
C VAL A 99 -5.69 6.09 18.24
N HIS A 100 -4.65 5.76 17.48
CA HIS A 100 -4.41 6.27 16.14
C HIS A 100 -4.24 5.14 15.11
N ALA A 101 -5.25 4.96 14.26
CA ALA A 101 -5.35 3.90 13.27
C ALA A 101 -4.68 4.24 11.92
N HIS A 102 -3.59 3.53 11.63
CA HIS A 102 -2.92 3.50 10.33
C HIS A 102 -3.32 2.26 9.51
N GLY A 103 -3.66 1.15 10.17
CA GLY A 103 -4.31 -0.04 9.59
C GLY A 103 -5.70 -0.30 10.18
N TRP A 104 -6.41 -1.31 9.65
CA TRP A 104 -7.65 -1.87 10.23
C TRP A 104 -8.68 -0.84 10.72
N LYS A 105 -8.88 0.22 9.93
CA LYS A 105 -9.52 1.47 10.37
C LYS A 105 -10.95 1.28 10.87
N ALA A 106 -11.77 0.53 10.11
CA ALA A 106 -13.14 0.23 10.51
C ALA A 106 -13.20 -0.61 11.80
N ALA A 107 -12.35 -1.64 11.90
CA ALA A 107 -12.30 -2.48 13.10
C ALA A 107 -11.88 -1.69 14.35
N ILE A 108 -10.91 -0.78 14.21
CA ILE A 108 -10.50 0.10 15.30
C ILE A 108 -11.60 1.11 15.64
N ALA A 109 -12.30 1.66 14.66
CA ALA A 109 -13.43 2.56 14.91
C ALA A 109 -14.52 1.86 15.76
N PHE A 110 -14.84 0.59 15.47
CA PHE A 110 -15.77 -0.19 16.28
C PHE A 110 -15.22 -0.56 17.65
N ALA A 111 -13.95 -0.98 17.74
CA ALA A 111 -13.32 -1.34 19.01
C ALA A 111 -13.27 -0.15 19.98
N THR A 112 -12.82 1.02 19.51
CA THR A 112 -12.76 2.26 20.30
C THR A 112 -14.14 2.75 20.72
N ARG A 113 -15.17 2.60 19.87
CA ARG A 113 -16.56 2.89 20.25
C ARG A 113 -17.00 2.09 21.46
N SER A 114 -16.69 0.80 21.49
CA SER A 114 -17.06 -0.08 22.62
C SER A 114 -16.33 0.25 23.93
N LEU A 115 -15.21 0.98 23.83
CA LEU A 115 -14.41 1.45 24.97
C LEU A 115 -14.71 2.91 25.34
N GLY A 116 -15.58 3.60 24.61
CA GLY A 116 -15.86 5.02 24.83
C GLY A 116 -14.67 5.95 24.55
N MET A 117 -13.74 5.53 23.69
CA MET A 117 -12.49 6.26 23.41
C MET A 117 -12.56 7.03 22.09
N ALA A 118 -11.87 8.16 22.01
CA ALA A 118 -11.65 8.86 20.74
C ALA A 118 -10.75 8.02 19.81
N CYS A 119 -11.05 8.06 18.52
CA CYS A 119 -10.33 7.31 17.49
C CYS A 119 -9.78 8.26 16.42
N PHE A 120 -8.47 8.33 16.27
CA PHE A 120 -7.83 9.08 15.19
C PHE A 120 -7.48 8.13 14.05
N ILE A 121 -7.65 8.54 12.80
CA ILE A 121 -7.46 7.68 11.63
C ILE A 121 -6.69 8.43 10.56
N THR A 122 -5.54 7.92 10.10
CA THR A 122 -4.85 8.54 8.94
C THR A 122 -5.26 7.86 7.63
N ALA A 123 -5.83 8.63 6.70
CA ALA A 123 -6.16 8.18 5.36
C ALA A 123 -4.93 8.18 4.44
N HIS A 124 -4.08 7.13 4.54
CA HIS A 124 -2.82 7.05 3.77
C HIS A 124 -2.96 7.16 2.25
N HIS A 125 -4.11 6.76 1.70
CA HIS A 125 -4.40 6.84 0.27
C HIS A 125 -5.91 6.82 0.04
N GLY A 126 -6.34 7.06 -1.20
CA GLY A 126 -7.74 7.14 -1.60
C GLY A 126 -8.58 5.87 -1.37
N GLY A 127 -7.93 4.74 -1.07
CA GLY A 127 -8.59 3.48 -0.71
C GLY A 127 -9.35 3.51 0.62
N ILE A 128 -9.21 4.60 1.39
CA ILE A 128 -10.05 4.85 2.55
C ILE A 128 -11.55 4.83 2.19
N VAL A 129 -11.91 5.44 1.05
CA VAL A 129 -13.29 5.47 0.53
C VAL A 129 -13.44 4.71 -0.78
N CYS A 130 -12.39 4.57 -1.58
CA CYS A 130 -12.50 3.94 -2.90
C CYS A 130 -12.39 2.41 -2.81
N PRO A 131 -13.40 1.63 -3.29
CA PRO A 131 -13.31 0.17 -3.34
C PRO A 131 -12.15 -0.33 -4.23
N ASN A 132 -11.81 0.45 -5.26
CA ASN A 132 -10.69 0.18 -6.17
C ASN A 132 -9.33 0.65 -5.62
N GLY A 133 -9.28 1.21 -4.41
CA GLY A 133 -8.04 1.53 -3.69
C GLY A 133 -7.31 2.82 -4.11
N MET A 134 -7.55 3.33 -5.33
CA MET A 134 -6.77 4.42 -5.93
C MET A 134 -7.49 5.79 -5.94
N LEU A 135 -8.80 5.84 -5.72
CA LEU A 135 -9.62 7.05 -5.93
C LEU A 135 -9.48 7.62 -7.36
N MET A 136 -9.32 6.72 -8.33
CA MET A 136 -9.27 7.05 -9.75
C MET A 136 -10.39 6.31 -10.47
N ASN A 137 -10.99 6.97 -11.45
CA ASN A 137 -11.97 6.37 -12.35
C ASN A 137 -11.27 5.56 -13.47
N ARG A 138 -12.05 4.99 -14.39
CA ARG A 138 -11.53 4.20 -15.52
C ARG A 138 -10.68 4.99 -16.51
N ASP A 139 -10.83 6.30 -16.54
CA ASP A 139 -10.16 7.23 -17.45
C ASP A 139 -8.92 7.88 -16.81
N ASP A 140 -8.42 7.29 -15.72
CA ASP A 140 -7.30 7.77 -14.90
C ASP A 140 -7.45 9.18 -14.34
N ARG A 141 -8.69 9.66 -14.21
CA ARG A 141 -9.00 10.92 -13.54
C ARG A 141 -9.36 10.66 -12.09
N LEU A 142 -9.16 11.67 -11.24
CA LEU A 142 -9.63 11.63 -9.85
C LEU A 142 -11.14 11.35 -9.83
N CYS A 143 -11.55 10.43 -8.96
CA CYS A 143 -12.95 10.08 -8.81
C CYS A 143 -13.70 11.19 -8.06
N GLU A 144 -14.77 11.70 -8.67
CA GLU A 144 -15.58 12.79 -8.12
C GLU A 144 -17.00 12.37 -7.73
N VAL A 145 -17.27 11.07 -7.72
CA VAL A 145 -18.56 10.52 -7.29
C VAL A 145 -18.44 9.83 -5.92
N PRO A 146 -19.48 9.89 -5.07
CA PRO A 146 -19.49 9.14 -3.82
C PRO A 146 -19.46 7.63 -4.09
N THR A 147 -18.99 6.87 -3.11
CA THR A 147 -18.98 5.41 -3.19
C THR A 147 -20.41 4.90 -3.20
N SER A 148 -20.79 4.23 -4.27
CA SER A 148 -22.11 3.60 -4.39
C SER A 148 -21.99 2.29 -5.17
N PRO A 149 -22.95 1.36 -4.99
CA PRO A 149 -22.97 0.11 -5.74
C PRO A 149 -22.93 0.35 -7.25
N SER A 150 -23.78 1.25 -7.77
CA SER A 150 -23.88 1.55 -9.20
C SER A 150 -22.65 2.27 -9.77
N ALA A 151 -22.11 3.27 -9.08
CA ALA A 151 -21.00 4.07 -9.61
C ALA A 151 -19.67 3.29 -9.64
N CYS A 152 -19.44 2.42 -8.65
CA CYS A 152 -18.16 1.74 -8.46
C CYS A 152 -17.98 0.46 -9.29
N ILE A 153 -19.06 -0.17 -9.76
CA ILE A 153 -18.98 -1.43 -10.53
C ILE A 153 -18.12 -1.28 -11.78
N SER A 154 -18.27 -0.18 -12.52
CA SER A 154 -17.50 0.07 -13.74
C SER A 154 -15.98 0.08 -13.49
N CYS A 155 -15.55 0.69 -12.39
CA CYS A 155 -14.15 0.76 -12.01
C CYS A 155 -13.65 -0.56 -11.40
N ALA A 156 -14.48 -1.23 -10.60
CA ALA A 156 -14.12 -2.49 -9.97
C ALA A 156 -14.03 -3.66 -10.97
N THR A 157 -14.89 -3.67 -12.00
CA THR A 157 -14.87 -4.68 -13.06
C THR A 157 -13.76 -4.44 -14.09
N HIS A 158 -13.30 -3.20 -14.25
CA HIS A 158 -12.28 -2.83 -15.25
C HIS A 158 -10.99 -3.65 -15.14
N PHE A 159 -10.63 -4.08 -13.94
CA PHE A 159 -9.38 -4.82 -13.69
C PHE A 159 -9.54 -6.34 -13.63
N VAL A 160 -10.75 -6.85 -13.80
CA VAL A 160 -11.03 -8.29 -13.84
C VAL A 160 -11.06 -8.76 -15.31
N PRO A 161 -10.52 -9.94 -15.64
CA PRO A 161 -10.65 -10.49 -16.99
C PRO A 161 -12.11 -10.60 -17.43
N GLY A 162 -12.40 -10.15 -18.66
CA GLY A 162 -13.78 -10.00 -19.14
C GLY A 162 -14.51 -8.78 -18.57
N GLY A 163 -13.79 -7.80 -18.01
CA GLY A 163 -14.36 -6.60 -17.35
C GLY A 163 -15.53 -5.94 -18.07
N PRO A 164 -15.47 -5.67 -19.39
CA PRO A 164 -16.61 -5.09 -20.12
C PRO A 164 -17.88 -5.94 -20.08
N ILE A 165 -17.75 -7.27 -20.11
CA ILE A 165 -18.86 -8.22 -20.02
C ILE A 165 -19.44 -8.19 -18.61
N TRP A 166 -18.58 -8.31 -17.59
CA TRP A 166 -19.01 -8.24 -16.19
C TRP A 166 -19.66 -6.92 -15.84
N ASN A 167 -19.14 -5.81 -16.37
CA ASN A 167 -19.74 -4.50 -16.20
C ASN A 167 -21.16 -4.47 -16.75
N ARG A 168 -21.39 -4.98 -17.98
CA ARG A 168 -22.73 -5.04 -18.57
C ARG A 168 -23.67 -5.94 -17.76
N LEU A 169 -23.23 -7.15 -17.42
CA LEU A 169 -24.02 -8.11 -16.67
C LEU A 169 -24.43 -7.58 -15.29
N LEU A 170 -23.47 -7.06 -14.52
CA LEU A 170 -23.75 -6.50 -13.21
C LEU A 170 -24.60 -5.24 -13.34
N SER A 171 -24.29 -4.35 -14.29
CA SER A 171 -25.06 -3.10 -14.48
C SER A 171 -26.53 -3.34 -14.87
N ALA A 172 -26.85 -4.47 -15.49
CA ALA A 172 -28.23 -4.83 -15.89
C ALA A 172 -29.12 -5.29 -14.73
N VAL A 173 -28.55 -5.68 -13.58
CA VAL A 173 -29.29 -6.13 -12.40
C VAL A 173 -29.44 -4.96 -11.42
N ALA A 174 -30.56 -4.84 -10.72
CA ALA A 174 -30.73 -3.83 -9.66
C ALA A 174 -29.77 -4.09 -8.48
N ASP A 175 -29.45 -3.05 -7.69
CA ASP A 175 -28.45 -3.15 -6.61
C ASP A 175 -28.73 -4.25 -5.59
N SER A 176 -29.99 -4.42 -5.18
CA SER A 176 -30.42 -5.51 -4.29
C SER A 176 -30.17 -6.89 -4.90
N GLY A 177 -30.47 -7.06 -6.19
CA GLY A 177 -30.22 -8.29 -6.92
C GLY A 177 -28.73 -8.61 -7.07
N ARG A 178 -27.87 -7.59 -7.27
CA ARG A 178 -26.41 -7.76 -7.34
C ARG A 178 -25.84 -8.26 -6.02
N ILE A 179 -26.30 -7.68 -4.91
CA ILE A 179 -25.85 -8.07 -3.56
C ILE A 179 -26.32 -9.50 -3.28
N ALA A 180 -27.61 -9.80 -3.47
CA ALA A 180 -28.13 -11.15 -3.25
C ALA A 180 -27.40 -12.21 -4.09
N LEU A 181 -27.12 -11.92 -5.37
CA LEU A 181 -26.31 -12.78 -6.22
C LEU A 181 -24.92 -12.97 -5.61
N ALA A 182 -24.21 -11.89 -5.31
CA ALA A 182 -22.86 -11.98 -4.77
C ALA A 182 -22.81 -12.74 -3.43
N GLU A 183 -23.86 -12.66 -2.61
CA GLU A 183 -24.03 -13.43 -1.37
C GLU A 183 -24.18 -14.94 -1.63
N CYS A 184 -24.96 -15.35 -2.64
CA CYS A 184 -25.08 -16.76 -3.03
C CYS A 184 -23.72 -17.38 -3.41
N PHE A 185 -22.83 -16.57 -4.00
CA PHE A 185 -21.49 -17.00 -4.42
C PHE A 185 -20.40 -16.72 -3.39
N ARG A 186 -20.75 -16.28 -2.18
CA ARG A 186 -19.79 -15.87 -1.14
C ARG A 186 -18.85 -17.00 -0.73
N ASN A 187 -19.42 -18.18 -0.46
CA ASN A 187 -18.72 -19.37 -0.01
C ASN A 187 -18.21 -20.25 -1.16
N MET A 188 -18.40 -19.82 -2.42
CA MET A 188 -17.95 -20.59 -3.56
C MET A 188 -16.42 -20.67 -3.57
N ARG A 189 -15.90 -21.88 -3.81
CA ARG A 189 -14.47 -22.13 -4.00
C ARG A 189 -13.97 -21.22 -5.12
N SER A 190 -12.82 -20.58 -4.90
CA SER A 190 -12.30 -19.54 -5.79
C SER A 190 -12.03 -20.07 -7.20
N VAL A 191 -13.01 -19.92 -8.10
CA VAL A 191 -12.83 -20.14 -9.54
C VAL A 191 -12.15 -18.89 -10.10
N PRO A 192 -10.97 -19.04 -10.74
CA PRO A 192 -10.26 -17.91 -11.32
C PRO A 192 -11.17 -17.08 -12.22
N TYR A 193 -11.08 -15.75 -12.09
CA TYR A 193 -11.79 -14.75 -12.92
C TYR A 193 -13.31 -14.64 -12.70
N ILE A 194 -14.01 -15.73 -12.35
CA ILE A 194 -15.45 -15.74 -12.09
C ILE A 194 -15.75 -15.27 -10.67
N THR A 195 -15.18 -15.95 -9.67
CA THR A 195 -15.45 -15.63 -8.26
C THR A 195 -15.03 -14.20 -7.89
N PRO A 196 -13.88 -13.65 -8.35
CA PRO A 196 -13.54 -12.26 -8.11
C PRO A 196 -14.54 -11.27 -8.71
N ALA A 197 -15.06 -11.53 -9.92
CA ALA A 197 -16.05 -10.67 -10.57
C ALA A 197 -17.39 -10.67 -9.83
N LEU A 198 -17.87 -11.86 -9.44
CA LEU A 198 -19.12 -12.02 -8.69
C LEU A 198 -19.05 -11.43 -7.27
N LYS A 199 -17.86 -11.30 -6.69
CA LYS A 199 -17.64 -10.70 -5.36
C LYS A 199 -17.49 -9.18 -5.38
N ILE A 200 -17.47 -8.54 -6.56
CA ILE A 200 -17.38 -7.07 -6.68
C ILE A 200 -18.50 -6.35 -5.91
N PRO A 201 -19.79 -6.73 -6.04
CA PRO A 201 -20.85 -6.07 -5.28
C PRO A 201 -20.63 -6.12 -3.77
N LEU A 202 -20.17 -7.27 -3.24
CA LEU A 202 -19.81 -7.38 -1.81
C LEU A 202 -18.63 -6.50 -1.44
N THR A 203 -17.61 -6.39 -2.29
CA THR A 203 -16.46 -5.50 -2.01
C THR A 203 -16.88 -4.04 -1.93
N VAL A 204 -17.83 -3.61 -2.78
CA VAL A 204 -18.38 -2.25 -2.73
C VAL A 204 -19.26 -2.07 -1.49
N ALA A 205 -20.11 -3.04 -1.17
CA ALA A 205 -20.96 -3.01 0.02
C ALA A 205 -20.13 -2.95 1.32
N ASP A 206 -19.10 -3.79 1.43
CA ASP A 206 -18.14 -3.80 2.54
C ASP A 206 -17.43 -2.45 2.66
N LYS A 207 -17.03 -1.85 1.53
CA LYS A 207 -16.41 -0.52 1.55
C LYS A 207 -17.38 0.56 2.07
N ILE A 208 -18.66 0.50 1.70
CA ILE A 208 -19.68 1.43 2.22
C ILE A 208 -19.82 1.28 3.73
N GLU A 209 -19.81 0.04 4.25
CA GLU A 209 -19.84 -0.22 5.69
C GLU A 209 -18.56 0.24 6.40
N GLU A 210 -17.38 0.06 5.79
CA GLU A 210 -16.12 0.61 6.31
C GLU A 210 -16.14 2.14 6.37
N ILE A 211 -16.71 2.81 5.37
CA ILE A 211 -16.91 4.26 5.37
C ILE A 211 -17.84 4.65 6.52
N ALA A 212 -18.96 3.95 6.69
CA ALA A 212 -19.89 4.22 7.79
C ALA A 212 -19.21 4.07 9.17
N ALA A 213 -18.31 3.08 9.31
CA ALA A 213 -17.55 2.88 10.55
C ALA A 213 -16.60 4.05 10.86
N ILE A 214 -15.87 4.56 9.87
CA ILE A 214 -14.96 5.71 10.09
C ILE A 214 -15.71 7.05 10.24
N SER A 215 -16.99 7.10 9.84
CA SER A 215 -17.87 8.25 10.03
C SER A 215 -18.53 8.30 11.42
N LEU A 216 -18.27 7.33 12.30
CA LEU A 216 -18.83 7.32 13.66
C LEU A 216 -18.40 8.58 14.45
N PRO A 217 -19.26 9.16 15.31
CA PRO A 217 -19.02 10.49 15.90
C PRO A 217 -17.72 10.65 16.71
N HIS A 218 -17.18 9.56 17.27
CA HIS A 218 -15.93 9.55 18.04
C HIS A 218 -14.67 9.43 17.17
N CYS A 219 -14.82 9.33 15.85
CA CYS A 219 -13.73 9.18 14.90
C CYS A 219 -13.33 10.53 14.28
N HIS A 220 -12.02 10.79 14.25
CA HIS A 220 -11.40 11.92 13.56
C HIS A 220 -10.45 11.40 12.47
N VAL A 221 -10.69 11.78 11.22
CA VAL A 221 -9.96 11.28 10.06
C VAL A 221 -9.01 12.36 9.54
N ILE A 222 -7.71 12.06 9.59
CA ILE A 222 -6.64 12.87 9.04
C ILE A 222 -6.50 12.59 7.53
N ALA A 223 -6.78 13.61 6.73
CA ALA A 223 -6.62 13.61 5.28
C ALA A 223 -5.27 14.23 4.87
N PRO A 224 -4.45 13.52 4.08
CA PRO A 224 -3.12 14.02 3.71
C PRO A 224 -3.10 14.96 2.51
N SER A 225 -4.22 15.09 1.81
CA SER A 225 -4.39 15.96 0.64
C SER A 225 -5.83 16.43 0.55
N HIS A 226 -6.05 17.59 -0.07
CA HIS A 226 -7.40 18.08 -0.37
C HIS A 226 -8.19 17.13 -1.29
N ALA A 227 -7.53 16.29 -2.08
CA ALA A 227 -8.22 15.26 -2.86
C ALA A 227 -8.86 14.20 -1.96
N VAL A 228 -8.13 13.72 -0.94
CA VAL A 228 -8.65 12.75 0.03
C VAL A 228 -9.67 13.41 0.96
N GLU A 229 -9.43 14.64 1.42
CA GLU A 229 -10.37 15.41 2.24
C GLU A 229 -11.72 15.56 1.53
N ARG A 230 -11.72 16.08 0.28
CA ARG A 230 -12.94 16.21 -0.51
C ARG A 230 -13.63 14.87 -0.75
N ALA A 231 -12.87 13.79 -0.92
CA ALA A 231 -13.45 12.46 -1.07
C ALA A 231 -14.11 11.96 0.22
N LEU A 232 -13.53 12.20 1.39
CA LEU A 232 -14.13 11.86 2.69
C LEU A 232 -15.44 12.62 2.91
N LEU A 233 -15.44 13.94 2.72
CA LEU A 233 -16.65 14.77 2.85
C LEU A 233 -17.76 14.34 1.89
N ARG A 234 -17.41 14.05 0.63
CA ARG A 234 -18.34 13.55 -0.38
C ARG A 234 -18.96 12.20 -0.01
N ASN A 235 -18.26 11.39 0.79
CA ASN A 235 -18.74 10.09 1.28
C ASN A 235 -19.45 10.20 2.65
N GLY A 236 -19.81 11.42 3.08
CA GLY A 236 -20.70 11.63 4.23
C GLY A 236 -20.00 11.84 5.57
N LEU A 237 -18.66 11.96 5.61
CA LEU A 237 -17.98 12.38 6.84
C LEU A 237 -18.27 13.85 7.12
N SER A 238 -18.53 14.21 8.37
CA SER A 238 -18.75 15.61 8.74
C SER A 238 -17.44 16.40 8.73
N ARG A 239 -17.53 17.72 8.47
CA ARG A 239 -16.37 18.61 8.43
C ARG A 239 -15.59 18.65 9.74
N ASN A 240 -16.25 18.45 10.88
CA ASN A 240 -15.62 18.45 12.21
C ASN A 240 -14.84 17.14 12.49
N GLN A 241 -15.11 16.08 11.72
CA GLN A 241 -14.38 14.82 11.83
C GLN A 241 -13.16 14.79 10.90
N VAL A 242 -13.15 15.56 9.81
CA VAL A 242 -12.06 15.53 8.82
C VAL A 242 -11.05 16.63 9.10
N VAL A 243 -9.79 16.23 9.33
CA VAL A 243 -8.67 17.15 9.56
C VAL A 243 -7.71 17.06 8.39
N PHE A 244 -7.53 18.15 7.64
CA PHE A 244 -6.48 18.22 6.64
C PHE A 244 -5.13 18.42 7.33
N LEU A 245 -4.24 17.42 7.21
CA LEU A 245 -2.88 17.49 7.72
C LEU A 245 -1.95 16.74 6.75
N PRO A 246 -1.18 17.46 5.92
CA PRO A 246 -0.20 16.83 5.05
C PRO A 246 0.91 16.20 5.91
N HIS A 247 1.26 14.96 5.62
CA HIS A 247 2.37 14.30 6.30
C HIS A 247 3.66 14.32 5.47
N GLY A 248 4.78 14.52 6.15
CA GLY A 248 6.13 14.49 5.58
C GLY A 248 7.01 13.43 6.23
N SER A 249 8.17 13.17 5.62
CA SER A 249 9.24 12.33 6.19
C SER A 249 10.33 13.23 6.77
N VAL A 250 10.76 12.93 8.00
CA VAL A 250 11.79 13.70 8.74
C VAL A 250 13.22 13.40 8.27
N GLU A 251 13.46 12.28 7.59
CA GLU A 251 14.80 11.86 7.18
C GLU A 251 15.43 12.72 6.08
N PHE A 252 14.63 13.50 5.35
CA PHE A 252 15.13 14.39 4.28
C PHE A 252 15.54 15.78 4.78
N GLY A 253 15.53 16.03 6.10
CA GLY A 253 15.94 17.33 6.68
C GLY A 253 17.42 17.67 6.47
N GLN A 254 18.25 16.70 6.07
CA GLN A 254 19.67 16.88 5.76
C GLN A 254 19.96 16.72 4.26
N LEU A 255 19.14 17.34 3.39
CA LEU A 255 19.51 17.45 1.98
C LEU A 255 20.81 18.25 1.89
N GLN A 256 21.91 17.55 1.59
CA GLN A 256 23.19 18.16 1.27
C GLN A 256 22.98 19.25 0.21
N SER A 257 23.76 20.34 0.30
CA SER A 257 23.76 21.41 -0.69
C SER A 257 23.80 20.81 -2.09
N ARG A 258 22.77 21.10 -2.91
CA ARG A 258 22.73 20.62 -4.29
C ARG A 258 24.05 21.01 -4.97
N PRO A 259 24.74 20.07 -5.64
CA PRO A 259 25.92 20.44 -6.41
C PRO A 259 25.54 21.52 -7.43
N ALA A 260 26.49 22.42 -7.72
CA ALA A 260 26.35 23.40 -8.78
C ALA A 260 25.95 22.69 -10.10
N ARG A 261 25.16 23.38 -10.92
CA ARG A 261 24.61 22.94 -12.20
C ARG A 261 25.48 21.86 -12.86
N LEU A 262 24.97 20.63 -12.92
CA LEU A 262 25.67 19.53 -13.57
C LEU A 262 25.64 19.78 -15.09
N GLU A 263 26.78 20.07 -15.70
CA GLU A 263 26.92 20.05 -17.15
C GLU A 263 26.77 18.61 -17.68
N GLY A 264 26.07 18.44 -18.80
CA GLY A 264 25.87 17.14 -19.46
C GLY A 264 24.44 16.61 -19.42
N THR A 265 24.30 15.29 -19.57
CA THR A 265 23.02 14.57 -19.66
C THR A 265 22.19 14.70 -18.37
N LEU A 266 20.93 15.13 -18.51
CA LEU A 266 19.96 15.19 -17.41
C LEU A 266 19.66 13.78 -16.89
N ARG A 267 19.86 13.56 -15.59
CA ARG A 267 19.57 12.27 -14.94
C ARG A 267 18.27 12.37 -14.15
N LEU A 268 17.29 11.58 -14.54
CA LEU A 268 16.01 11.46 -13.84
C LEU A 268 16.01 10.18 -13.02
N GLY A 269 15.54 10.27 -11.77
CA GLY A 269 15.36 9.12 -10.89
C GLY A 269 13.89 8.89 -10.60
N TYR A 270 13.39 7.69 -10.87
CA TYR A 270 12.09 7.19 -10.44
C TYR A 270 12.31 6.18 -9.31
N ILE A 271 11.61 6.35 -8.19
CA ILE A 271 11.65 5.41 -7.06
C ILE A 271 10.23 5.07 -6.64
N GLY A 272 9.87 3.79 -6.70
CA GLY A 272 8.57 3.32 -6.23
C GLY A 272 8.14 2.00 -6.84
N ARG A 273 7.01 1.46 -6.36
CA ARG A 273 6.40 0.26 -6.95
C ARG A 273 6.13 0.48 -8.43
N ILE A 274 6.38 -0.54 -9.25
CA ILE A 274 6.11 -0.48 -10.69
C ILE A 274 4.67 -0.91 -10.91
N ASP A 275 3.76 0.02 -10.65
CA ASP A 275 2.33 -0.14 -10.88
C ASP A 275 1.80 1.06 -11.69
N ARG A 276 0.59 0.89 -12.25
CA ARG A 276 -0.01 1.91 -13.11
C ARG A 276 -0.33 3.20 -12.35
N ALA A 277 -0.64 3.12 -11.06
CA ALA A 277 -0.95 4.27 -10.21
C ALA A 277 0.27 5.15 -9.94
N LYS A 278 1.47 4.57 -9.99
CA LYS A 278 2.72 5.32 -9.87
C LYS A 278 3.17 6.02 -11.16
N GLY A 279 2.47 5.80 -12.27
CA GLY A 279 2.56 6.69 -13.43
C GLY A 279 3.87 6.62 -14.21
N LEU A 280 4.65 5.55 -14.10
CA LEU A 280 5.91 5.41 -14.86
C LEU A 280 5.69 5.52 -16.38
N HIS A 281 4.54 5.07 -16.86
CA HIS A 281 4.12 5.22 -18.25
C HIS A 281 3.94 6.69 -18.66
N VAL A 282 3.38 7.52 -17.79
CA VAL A 282 3.24 8.97 -18.03
C VAL A 282 4.61 9.63 -18.15
N LEU A 283 5.56 9.25 -17.27
CA LEU A 283 6.93 9.73 -17.37
C LEU A 283 7.60 9.31 -18.68
N MET A 284 7.42 8.06 -19.10
CA MET A 284 7.94 7.57 -20.38
C MET A 284 7.30 8.26 -21.59
N ASP A 285 5.99 8.48 -21.56
CA ASP A 285 5.27 9.18 -22.62
C ASP A 285 5.72 10.65 -22.72
N ALA A 286 5.99 11.31 -21.60
CA ALA A 286 6.57 12.65 -21.59
C ALA A 286 8.00 12.68 -22.16
N LEU A 287 8.84 11.69 -21.84
CA LEU A 287 10.20 11.61 -22.37
C LEU A 287 10.25 11.43 -23.89
N ARG A 288 9.22 10.83 -24.49
CA ARG A 288 9.10 10.69 -25.95
C ARG A 288 8.86 12.01 -26.67
N LEU A 289 8.36 13.02 -25.96
CA LEU A 289 8.11 14.35 -26.52
C LEU A 289 9.37 15.23 -26.52
N MET A 290 10.49 14.75 -25.96
CA MET A 290 11.72 15.53 -25.85
C MET A 290 12.46 15.59 -27.19
N PRO A 291 12.97 16.78 -27.60
CA PRO A 291 13.61 16.95 -28.91
C PRO A 291 14.91 16.16 -29.09
N ASP A 292 15.71 16.07 -28.02
CA ASP A 292 16.94 15.28 -28.00
C ASP A 292 16.82 14.12 -27.00
N PRO A 293 16.61 12.89 -27.50
CA PRO A 293 16.62 11.70 -26.68
C PRO A 293 17.91 11.55 -25.87
N ASN A 294 19.09 11.85 -26.43
CA ASN A 294 20.36 11.57 -25.77
C ASN A 294 20.69 12.54 -24.63
N ALA A 295 19.93 13.63 -24.50
CA ALA A 295 20.09 14.60 -23.43
C ALA A 295 19.59 14.09 -22.06
N ILE A 296 18.87 12.97 -21.99
CA ILE A 296 18.24 12.48 -20.75
C ILE A 296 18.53 11.00 -20.49
N VAL A 297 18.85 10.67 -19.23
CA VAL A 297 18.91 9.30 -18.74
C VAL A 297 17.89 9.09 -17.62
N LEU A 298 16.98 8.13 -17.79
CA LEU A 298 16.03 7.71 -16.75
C LEU A 298 16.56 6.48 -16.00
N HIS A 299 16.72 6.62 -14.68
CA HIS A 299 16.97 5.55 -13.74
C HIS A 299 15.67 5.17 -13.02
N VAL A 300 15.26 3.89 -13.13
CA VAL A 300 14.02 3.39 -12.50
C VAL A 300 14.39 2.40 -11.40
N PHE A 301 14.03 2.72 -10.16
CA PHE A 301 14.19 1.87 -8.99
C PHE A 301 12.82 1.45 -8.47
N GLY A 302 12.52 0.16 -8.55
CA GLY A 302 11.19 -0.33 -8.18
C GLY A 302 11.02 -1.82 -8.40
N THR A 303 9.95 -2.35 -7.84
CA THR A 303 9.57 -3.76 -7.97
C THR A 303 8.14 -3.91 -8.47
N ALA A 304 7.92 -4.99 -9.23
CA ALA A 304 6.62 -5.53 -9.53
C ALA A 304 6.41 -6.79 -8.69
N ALA A 305 5.34 -6.83 -7.90
CA ALA A 305 5.00 -7.95 -7.01
C ALA A 305 3.83 -8.78 -7.55
N THR A 306 2.83 -8.15 -8.17
CA THR A 306 1.63 -8.84 -8.66
C THR A 306 1.71 -9.21 -10.15
N ARG A 307 0.97 -10.23 -10.60
CA ARG A 307 0.86 -10.58 -12.03
C ARG A 307 0.46 -9.39 -12.92
N ARG A 308 -0.29 -8.43 -12.36
CA ARG A 308 -0.71 -7.21 -13.05
C ARG A 308 0.44 -6.22 -13.18
N GLU A 309 1.19 -6.00 -12.11
CA GLU A 309 2.40 -5.16 -12.12
C GLU A 309 3.45 -5.71 -13.08
N TRP A 310 3.62 -7.05 -13.13
CA TRP A 310 4.49 -7.69 -14.12
C TRP A 310 4.02 -7.49 -15.56
N ARG A 311 2.71 -7.54 -15.83
CA ARG A 311 2.17 -7.22 -17.16
C ARG A 311 2.43 -5.76 -17.53
N TYR A 312 2.22 -4.85 -16.58
CA TYR A 312 2.48 -3.43 -16.76
C TYR A 312 3.97 -3.15 -17.03
N LEU A 313 4.88 -3.76 -16.26
CA LEU A 313 6.32 -3.66 -16.51
C LEU A 313 6.70 -4.17 -17.91
N ARG A 314 6.18 -5.33 -18.34
CA ARG A 314 6.45 -5.85 -19.69
C ARG A 314 5.95 -4.93 -20.81
N ASP A 315 4.78 -4.31 -20.64
CA ASP A 315 4.27 -3.30 -21.58
C ASP A 315 5.22 -2.09 -21.66
N LEU A 316 5.72 -1.62 -20.52
CA LEU A 316 6.71 -0.54 -20.48
C LEU A 316 8.05 -0.94 -21.14
N GLU A 317 8.55 -2.14 -20.88
CA GLU A 317 9.78 -2.65 -21.50
C GLU A 317 9.63 -2.76 -23.01
N GLN A 318 8.47 -3.21 -23.50
CA GLN A 318 8.20 -3.27 -24.94
C GLN A 318 8.16 -1.87 -25.56
N ARG A 319 7.42 -0.95 -24.93
CA ARG A 319 7.38 0.47 -25.32
C ARG A 319 8.76 1.14 -25.36
N ALA A 320 9.66 0.74 -24.47
CA ALA A 320 11.03 1.23 -24.44
C ALA A 320 11.90 0.68 -25.57
N ARG A 321 11.63 -0.55 -26.03
CA ARG A 321 12.30 -1.18 -27.19
C ARG A 321 11.79 -0.64 -28.52
N ASP A 322 10.49 -0.42 -28.63
CA ASP A 322 9.85 0.04 -29.87
C ASP A 322 10.19 1.51 -30.19
N CYS A 323 10.51 2.30 -29.17
CA CYS A 323 11.09 3.61 -29.37
C CYS A 323 12.61 3.47 -29.53
N GLN A 324 13.24 4.31 -30.37
CA GLN A 324 14.70 4.53 -30.39
C GLN A 324 15.27 5.06 -29.04
N CYS A 325 14.50 4.98 -27.94
CA CYS A 325 14.87 5.25 -26.55
C CYS A 325 15.87 4.24 -25.96
N ALA A 326 16.38 3.28 -26.73
CA ALA A 326 17.36 2.29 -26.29
C ALA A 326 18.66 2.93 -25.70
N GLY A 327 18.94 4.21 -26.00
CA GLY A 327 20.01 4.99 -25.37
C GLY A 327 19.61 5.80 -24.12
N MET A 328 18.31 6.09 -23.93
CA MET A 328 17.75 6.99 -22.90
C MET A 328 17.45 6.32 -21.56
N ALA A 329 16.94 5.10 -21.59
CA ALA A 329 16.44 4.45 -20.38
C ALA A 329 17.39 3.31 -19.99
N ARG A 330 18.32 3.59 -19.06
CA ARG A 330 19.08 2.52 -18.41
C ARG A 330 18.21 1.93 -17.29
N TRP A 331 17.51 0.86 -17.64
CA TRP A 331 16.72 0.07 -16.70
C TRP A 331 17.64 -0.66 -15.72
N ARG A 332 17.52 -0.34 -14.43
CA ARG A 332 18.06 -1.15 -13.33
C ARG A 332 16.95 -1.48 -12.36
N THR A 333 16.17 -2.49 -12.69
CA THR A 333 15.29 -3.15 -11.72
C THR A 333 16.16 -3.83 -10.67
N ILE A 334 16.34 -3.17 -9.52
CA ILE A 334 16.79 -3.84 -8.31
C ILE A 334 15.57 -4.60 -7.78
N GLY A 335 15.28 -5.73 -8.39
CA GLY A 335 14.46 -6.73 -7.74
C GLY A 335 15.26 -7.29 -6.58
N LEU A 336 14.66 -7.38 -5.39
CA LEU A 336 14.96 -8.50 -4.49
C LEU A 336 14.59 -9.78 -5.27
N GLN A 337 15.51 -10.22 -6.14
CA GLN A 337 15.39 -11.47 -6.84
C GLN A 337 15.43 -12.57 -5.78
N ARG A 338 14.39 -13.42 -5.79
CA ARG A 338 14.59 -14.83 -5.45
C ARG A 338 15.85 -15.28 -6.19
N ARG A 339 16.83 -15.80 -5.43
CA ARG A 339 18.04 -16.45 -5.91
C ARG A 339 17.77 -17.22 -7.22
N THR A 340 18.26 -16.72 -8.35
CA THR A 340 18.74 -17.54 -9.49
C THR A 340 19.44 -16.64 -10.52
N SER A 341 20.72 -16.97 -10.74
CA SER A 341 21.60 -16.69 -11.89
C SER A 341 21.67 -15.26 -12.46
N TRP A 342 22.84 -14.67 -12.26
CA TRP A 342 23.34 -13.51 -13.00
C TRP A 342 23.64 -13.87 -14.45
N SER A 343 22.97 -13.22 -15.39
CA SER A 343 23.47 -12.92 -16.74
C SER A 343 22.71 -11.67 -17.20
N THR A 344 23.33 -10.50 -17.22
CA THR A 344 24.10 -10.08 -18.38
C THR A 344 25.00 -8.91 -18.01
N CYS A 345 26.26 -9.06 -18.42
CA CYS A 345 27.37 -8.14 -18.28
C CYS A 345 27.25 -6.98 -19.28
N TRP A 346 27.55 -5.74 -18.91
CA TRP A 346 28.15 -4.75 -19.83
C TRP A 346 29.12 -3.85 -19.07
N CYS A 347 30.41 -4.07 -19.34
CA CYS A 347 31.53 -3.21 -18.98
C CYS A 347 31.44 -1.88 -19.74
N SER A 348 31.77 -0.78 -19.06
CA SER A 348 32.23 0.46 -19.72
C SER A 348 33.76 0.53 -19.56
N PRO A 349 34.54 0.77 -20.63
CA PRO A 349 35.98 0.92 -20.54
C PRO A 349 36.30 2.38 -20.21
N ARG A 350 36.49 2.69 -18.92
CA ARG A 350 37.28 3.82 -18.37
C ARG A 350 36.96 3.96 -16.89
N PHE A 351 37.64 3.17 -16.06
CA PHE A 351 38.06 3.47 -14.69
C PHE A 351 38.77 2.22 -14.17
N ALA A 352 39.92 1.92 -14.78
CA ALA A 352 40.87 0.99 -14.19
C ALA A 352 41.64 1.73 -13.09
N ARG A 353 41.91 1.00 -12.00
CA ARG A 353 42.78 1.32 -10.85
C ARG A 353 42.11 2.05 -9.68
N ARG A 354 41.60 1.24 -8.74
CA ARG A 354 42.28 0.95 -7.46
C ARG A 354 41.56 -0.23 -6.79
N ARG A 355 42.20 -1.41 -6.84
CA ARG A 355 41.79 -2.59 -6.07
C ARG A 355 42.19 -2.35 -4.61
N LEU A 356 41.22 -2.21 -3.72
CA LEU A 356 41.39 -2.53 -2.31
C LEU A 356 40.90 -3.97 -2.12
N ALA A 357 41.81 -4.78 -1.57
CA ALA A 357 41.64 -6.21 -1.41
C ALA A 357 40.68 -6.53 -0.27
N CYS A 358 39.63 -7.30 -0.54
CA CYS A 358 38.97 -8.13 0.47
C CYS A 358 39.22 -9.59 0.11
N ARG A 359 40.09 -10.23 0.90
CA ARG A 359 40.36 -11.67 0.90
C ARG A 359 39.10 -12.39 1.38
N CYS A 360 38.62 -13.38 0.62
CA CYS A 360 37.72 -14.41 1.11
C CYS A 360 38.46 -15.76 0.98
N PRO A 361 38.59 -16.56 2.06
CA PRO A 361 39.33 -17.80 2.02
C PRO A 361 38.42 -18.96 1.60
N LYS A 362 38.74 -19.61 0.48
CA LYS A 362 38.41 -21.02 0.28
C LYS A 362 39.65 -21.71 -0.28
N PRO A 363 40.19 -22.74 0.38
CA PRO A 363 41.26 -23.54 -0.20
C PRO A 363 40.65 -24.52 -1.20
N CYS A 364 41.15 -24.48 -2.43
CA CYS A 364 41.12 -25.62 -3.34
C CYS A 364 42.04 -26.72 -2.79
N SER A 365 41.60 -27.97 -2.86
CA SER A 365 42.49 -29.13 -2.90
C SER A 365 42.17 -29.98 -4.13
N PRO A 366 43.17 -30.70 -4.68
CA PRO A 366 43.17 -31.15 -6.07
C PRO A 366 42.80 -32.63 -6.25
N GLU A 367 42.44 -32.98 -7.49
CA GLU A 367 42.57 -34.26 -8.20
C GLU A 367 42.64 -35.59 -7.42
N ARG A 368 41.81 -36.57 -7.82
CA ARG A 368 42.22 -37.72 -8.67
C ARG A 368 41.07 -38.68 -8.98
N ARG A 369 41.00 -39.03 -10.28
CA ARG A 369 40.65 -40.31 -10.94
C ARG A 369 39.98 -41.40 -10.09
N SER A 370 38.75 -41.78 -10.47
CA SER A 370 38.43 -42.96 -11.30
C SER A 370 36.92 -42.99 -11.54
#